data_AF-A0A8S3YSS5-F1
#
_entry.id   AF-A0A8S3YSS5-F1
#
_cell.length_a   1.000
_cell.length_b   1.000
_cell.length_c   1.000
_cell.angle_alpha   90.00
_cell.angle_beta   90.00
_cell.angle_gamma   90.00
#
_symmetry.space_group_name_H-M   'P 1'
#
loop_
_entity.id
_entity.type
_entity.pdbx_description
1 polymer ?
#
loop_
_entity_poly.entity_id
_entity_poly.type
_entity_poly.pdbx_seq_one_letter_code
_entity_poly.pdbx_strand_id
1 'polypeptide(L)'
;SLMYKKVIDIQYRNSLANELMMFHMKQVAVEDVRKMAETKIPPVTMFSLHFDTFDFPPRTIADSQTVMSCLSMFEDLGFTSRWRIKIETLVRFLLMVKKGYRNPPYHNWMHAFSVTHFCYLLIKNLHLHNYL
;
A
#
# COMPACT_ATOMS: atom_id res chain seq x y z
N SER A 1 31.89 -21.29 8.39
CA SER A 1 32.66 -20.04 8.37
C SER A 1 32.13 -19.09 9.44
N LEU A 2 33.01 -18.38 10.16
CA LEU A 2 32.67 -17.43 11.22
C LEU A 2 31.71 -16.32 10.74
N MET A 3 31.86 -15.91 9.47
CA MET A 3 30.98 -14.92 8.83
C MET A 3 29.52 -15.37 8.76
N TYR A 4 29.28 -16.63 8.38
CA TYR A 4 27.91 -17.16 8.24
C TYR A 4 27.17 -17.16 9.58
N LYS A 5 27.86 -17.55 10.66
CA LYS A 5 27.31 -17.54 12.02
C LYS A 5 26.97 -16.11 12.47
N LYS A 6 27.84 -15.14 12.15
CA LYS A 6 27.61 -13.72 12.45
C LYS A 6 26.42 -13.13 11.68
N VAL A 7 26.21 -13.54 10.43
CA VAL A 7 25.03 -13.15 9.62
C VAL A 7 23.73 -13.68 10.24
N ILE A 8 23.72 -14.95 10.65
CA ILE A 8 22.56 -15.56 11.32
C ILE A 8 22.23 -14.82 12.63
N ASP A 9 23.23 -14.54 13.47
CA ASP A 9 23.01 -13.83 14.74
C ASP A 9 22.49 -12.39 14.53
N ILE A 10 22.89 -11.72 13.44
CA ILE A 10 22.36 -10.40 13.08
C ILE A 10 20.93 -10.53 12.57
N GLN A 11 20.64 -11.51 11.71
CA GLN A 11 19.28 -11.78 11.24
C GLN A 11 18.33 -12.08 12.40
N TYR A 12 18.76 -12.91 13.35
CA TYR A 12 17.96 -13.26 14.52
C TYR A 12 17.66 -12.06 15.43
N ARG A 13 18.66 -11.20 15.67
CA ARG A 13 18.45 -9.95 16.42
C ARG A 13 17.53 -8.98 15.70
N ASN A 14 17.67 -8.85 14.38
CA ASN A 14 16.80 -8.01 13.57
C ASN A 14 15.36 -8.56 13.50
N SER A 15 15.18 -9.87 13.38
CA SER A 15 13.84 -10.48 13.38
C SER A 15 13.13 -10.25 14.70
N LEU A 16 13.84 -10.45 15.83
CA LEU A 16 13.28 -10.22 17.16
C LEU A 16 12.90 -8.75 17.39
N ALA A 17 13.78 -7.81 17.00
CA ALA A 17 13.48 -6.38 17.10
C ALA A 17 12.28 -5.99 16.23
N ASN A 18 12.20 -6.50 15.00
CA ASN A 18 11.06 -6.29 14.11
C ASN A 18 9.78 -6.89 14.70
N GLU A 19 9.85 -8.08 15.28
CA GLU A 19 8.72 -8.74 15.91
C GLU A 19 8.18 -7.94 17.10
N LEU A 20 9.05 -7.37 17.95
CA LEU A 20 8.64 -6.49 19.04
C LEU A 20 7.98 -5.20 18.53
N MET A 21 8.52 -4.59 17.48
CA MET A 21 7.93 -3.41 16.83
C MET A 21 6.58 -3.75 16.17
N MET A 22 6.49 -4.92 15.53
CA MET A 22 5.27 -5.44 14.91
C MET A 22 4.23 -5.89 15.92
N PHE A 23 4.63 -6.36 17.11
CA PHE A 23 3.71 -6.73 18.18
C PHE A 23 2.91 -5.51 18.65
N HIS A 24 3.51 -4.31 18.63
CA HIS A 24 2.82 -3.05 18.88
C HIS A 24 2.01 -2.54 17.68
N MET A 25 2.39 -2.92 16.45
CA MET A 25 1.53 -2.82 15.28
C MET A 25 0.49 -3.95 15.30
N LYS A 26 -0.58 -3.80 16.11
CA LYS A 26 -1.74 -4.71 16.18
C LYS A 26 -1.92 -5.45 14.83
N GLN A 27 -1.72 -6.78 14.79
CA GLN A 27 -1.75 -7.51 13.52
C GLN A 27 -3.02 -7.22 12.71
N VAL A 28 -2.92 -7.12 11.39
CA VAL A 28 -4.09 -7.04 10.51
C VAL A 28 -4.79 -8.40 10.57
N ALA A 29 -6.10 -8.43 10.80
CA ALA A 29 -6.82 -9.70 10.87
C ALA A 29 -6.76 -10.41 9.52
N VAL A 30 -6.50 -11.72 9.55
CA VAL A 30 -6.41 -12.54 8.32
C VAL A 30 -7.71 -12.49 7.54
N GLU A 31 -8.85 -12.41 8.23
CA GLU A 31 -10.17 -12.26 7.61
C GLU A 31 -10.33 -10.94 6.84
N ASP A 32 -9.80 -9.84 7.35
CA ASP A 32 -9.88 -8.54 6.67
C ASP A 32 -9.08 -8.55 5.37
N VAL A 33 -7.87 -9.15 5.42
CA VAL A 33 -7.03 -9.36 4.24
C VAL A 33 -7.78 -10.21 3.22
N ARG A 34 -8.35 -11.34 3.65
CA ARG A 34 -9.04 -12.28 2.77
C ARG A 34 -10.27 -11.64 2.13
N LYS A 35 -11.15 -11.02 2.92
CA LYS A 35 -12.36 -10.32 2.42
C LYS A 35 -12.00 -9.28 1.36
N MET A 36 -10.96 -8.48 1.61
CA MET A 36 -10.53 -7.46 0.68
C MET A 36 -9.85 -8.02 -0.57
N ALA A 37 -9.07 -9.11 -0.45
CA ALA A 37 -8.42 -9.77 -1.58
C ALA A 37 -9.41 -10.53 -2.49
N GLU A 38 -10.51 -11.03 -1.93
CA GLU A 38 -11.59 -11.68 -2.68
C GLU A 38 -12.53 -10.66 -3.36
N THR A 39 -12.50 -9.39 -2.92
CA THR A 39 -13.30 -8.33 -3.52
C THR A 39 -12.78 -7.99 -4.92
N LYS A 40 -13.67 -7.93 -5.91
CA LYS A 40 -13.33 -7.48 -7.26
C LYS A 40 -12.77 -6.06 -7.21
N ILE A 41 -11.54 -5.88 -7.69
CA ILE A 41 -10.90 -4.56 -7.75
C ILE A 41 -11.65 -3.73 -8.80
N PRO A 42 -12.27 -2.59 -8.42
CA PRO A 42 -12.97 -1.74 -9.37
C PRO A 42 -11.98 -0.90 -10.20
N PRO A 43 -12.37 -0.39 -11.37
CA PRO A 43 -11.58 0.61 -12.07
C PRO A 43 -11.52 1.91 -11.26
N VAL A 44 -10.45 2.69 -11.43
CA VAL A 44 -10.26 3.98 -10.73
C VAL A 44 -11.39 4.98 -10.97
N THR A 45 -12.06 4.90 -12.13
CA THR A 45 -13.20 5.74 -12.50
C THR A 45 -14.43 5.51 -11.63
N MET A 46 -14.50 4.39 -10.89
CA MET A 46 -15.58 4.12 -9.93
C MET A 46 -15.52 5.03 -8.69
N PHE A 47 -14.35 5.58 -8.36
CA PHE A 47 -14.20 6.54 -7.27
C PHE A 47 -14.51 7.97 -7.72
N SER A 48 -14.12 8.33 -8.94
CA SER A 48 -14.41 9.61 -9.59
C SER A 48 -14.08 9.51 -11.08
N LEU A 49 -14.86 10.18 -11.93
CA LEU A 49 -14.54 10.34 -13.36
C LEU A 49 -13.21 11.06 -13.59
N HIS A 50 -12.81 11.92 -12.65
CA HIS A 50 -11.58 12.71 -12.71
C HIS A 50 -10.47 12.13 -11.82
N PHE A 51 -10.58 10.87 -11.38
CA PHE A 51 -9.63 10.30 -10.41
C PHE A 51 -8.16 10.39 -10.85
N ASP A 52 -7.90 10.36 -12.16
CA ASP A 52 -6.55 10.41 -12.73
C ASP A 52 -6.13 11.78 -13.29
N THR A 53 -6.84 12.86 -12.91
CA THR A 53 -6.47 14.23 -13.25
C THR A 53 -5.77 14.95 -12.08
N PHE A 54 -4.91 15.93 -12.39
CA PHE A 54 -4.12 16.67 -11.38
C PHE A 54 -4.95 17.56 -10.45
N ASP A 55 -6.12 18.00 -10.87
CA ASP A 55 -7.04 18.83 -10.09
C ASP A 55 -7.93 18.01 -9.15
N PHE A 56 -7.89 16.67 -9.22
CA PHE A 56 -8.68 15.83 -8.33
C PHE A 56 -8.16 15.88 -6.88
N PRO A 57 -9.01 16.21 -5.90
CA PRO A 57 -8.63 16.26 -4.49
C PRO A 57 -8.73 14.86 -3.85
N PRO A 58 -7.62 14.13 -3.60
CA PRO A 58 -7.67 12.76 -3.07
C PRO A 58 -8.32 12.66 -1.69
N ARG A 59 -8.32 13.74 -0.90
CA ARG A 59 -8.95 13.76 0.44
C ARG A 59 -10.48 13.64 0.41
N THR A 60 -11.11 13.72 -0.76
CA THR A 60 -12.56 13.49 -0.91
C THR A 60 -12.93 12.01 -0.85
N ILE A 61 -11.97 11.10 -1.07
CA ILE A 61 -12.17 9.67 -0.95
C ILE A 61 -12.34 9.29 0.53
N ALA A 62 -13.40 8.53 0.82
CA ALA A 62 -13.66 8.06 2.17
C ALA A 62 -12.51 7.17 2.68
N ASP A 63 -12.17 7.28 3.96
CA ASP A 63 -11.07 6.52 4.57
C ASP A 63 -11.21 5.00 4.36
N SER A 64 -12.43 4.47 4.39
CA SER A 64 -12.75 3.06 4.13
C SER A 64 -12.44 2.61 2.69
N GLN A 65 -12.46 3.52 1.73
CA GLN A 65 -12.22 3.24 0.32
C GLN A 65 -10.75 3.38 -0.08
N THR A 66 -9.96 4.17 0.65
CA THR A 66 -8.55 4.49 0.31
C THR A 66 -7.68 3.28 -0.02
N VAL A 67 -7.82 2.15 0.71
CA VAL A 67 -7.05 0.92 0.44
C VAL A 67 -7.47 0.30 -0.89
N MET A 68 -8.77 0.25 -1.18
CA MET A 68 -9.29 -0.25 -2.46
C MET A 68 -8.88 0.68 -3.61
N SER A 69 -8.86 1.99 -3.39
CA SER A 69 -8.36 2.96 -4.37
C SER A 69 -6.87 2.73 -4.66
N CYS A 70 -6.04 2.41 -3.66
CA CYS A 70 -4.65 1.99 -3.89
C CYS A 70 -4.56 0.71 -4.72
N LEU A 71 -5.34 -0.33 -4.43
CA LEU A 71 -5.38 -1.54 -5.25
C LEU A 71 -5.76 -1.23 -6.70
N SER A 72 -6.74 -0.35 -6.90
CA SER A 72 -7.21 0.07 -8.22
C SER A 72 -6.13 0.85 -8.98
N MET A 73 -5.33 1.69 -8.31
CA MET A 73 -4.17 2.37 -8.90
C MET A 73 -3.09 1.37 -9.36
N PHE A 74 -2.83 0.32 -8.58
CA PHE A 74 -1.87 -0.74 -8.95
C PHE A 74 -2.34 -1.55 -10.17
N GLU A 75 -3.64 -1.89 -10.23
CA GLU A 75 -4.24 -2.57 -11.38
C GLU A 75 -4.24 -1.66 -12.63
N ASP A 76 -4.63 -0.40 -12.49
CA ASP A 76 -4.69 0.58 -13.59
C ASP A 76 -3.31 0.84 -14.21
N LEU A 77 -2.24 0.87 -13.40
CA LEU A 77 -0.85 0.93 -13.88
C LEU A 77 -0.32 -0.41 -14.42
N GLY A 78 -1.09 -1.50 -14.32
CA GLY A 78 -0.68 -2.84 -14.76
C GLY A 78 0.41 -3.49 -13.91
N PHE A 79 0.71 -2.94 -12.73
CA PHE A 79 1.83 -3.34 -11.88
C PHE A 79 1.68 -4.75 -11.30
N THR A 80 0.46 -5.12 -10.94
CA THR A 80 0.14 -6.45 -10.40
C THR A 80 0.44 -7.55 -11.41
N SER A 81 0.03 -7.36 -12.66
CA SER A 81 0.31 -8.28 -13.76
C SER A 81 1.79 -8.28 -14.14
N ARG A 82 2.40 -7.10 -14.36
CA ARG A 82 3.80 -6.94 -14.78
C ARG A 82 4.78 -7.65 -13.86
N TRP A 83 4.62 -7.49 -12.55
CA TRP A 83 5.52 -8.08 -11.54
C TRP A 83 4.94 -9.29 -10.82
N ARG A 84 3.79 -9.82 -11.29
CA ARG A 84 3.11 -11.01 -10.72
C ARG A 84 2.90 -10.87 -9.20
N ILE A 85 2.50 -9.68 -8.76
CA ILE A 85 2.26 -9.39 -7.35
C ILE A 85 0.99 -10.13 -6.93
N LYS A 86 1.11 -11.00 -5.93
CA LYS A 86 -0.05 -11.68 -5.34
C LYS A 86 -0.95 -10.64 -4.67
N ILE A 87 -2.22 -10.59 -5.07
CA ILE A 87 -3.20 -9.62 -4.53
C ILE A 87 -3.27 -9.70 -3.01
N GLU A 88 -3.31 -10.90 -2.43
CA GLU A 88 -3.35 -11.08 -0.98
C GLU A 88 -2.11 -10.49 -0.26
N THR A 89 -0.93 -10.58 -0.88
CA THR A 89 0.29 -9.97 -0.36
C THR A 89 0.20 -8.44 -0.41
N LEU A 90 -0.28 -7.88 -1.52
CA LEU A 90 -0.46 -6.44 -1.69
C LEU A 90 -1.51 -5.87 -0.72
N VAL A 91 -2.67 -6.53 -0.59
CA VAL A 91 -3.73 -6.15 0.35
C VAL A 91 -3.20 -6.13 1.78
N ARG A 92 -2.51 -7.20 2.20
CA ARG A 92 -1.91 -7.29 3.53
C ARG A 92 -0.91 -6.16 3.77
N PHE A 93 -0.06 -5.87 2.78
CA PHE A 93 0.89 -4.76 2.83
C PHE A 93 0.16 -3.42 3.03
N LEU A 94 -0.81 -3.09 2.18
CA LEU A 94 -1.54 -1.82 2.26
C LEU A 94 -2.28 -1.65 3.59
N LEU A 95 -2.95 -2.71 4.07
CA LEU A 95 -3.63 -2.68 5.38
C LEU A 95 -2.64 -2.49 6.54
N MET A 96 -1.48 -3.14 6.47
CA MET A 96 -0.43 -2.99 7.50
C MET A 96 0.15 -1.57 7.49
N VAL A 97 0.43 -1.00 6.31
CA VAL A 97 0.89 0.39 6.18
C VAL A 97 -0.15 1.35 6.74
N LYS A 98 -1.42 1.24 6.34
CA LYS A 98 -2.52 2.08 6.85
C LYS A 98 -2.60 2.03 8.38
N LYS A 99 -2.54 0.83 8.95
CA LYS A 99 -2.60 0.62 10.40
C LYS A 99 -1.36 1.15 11.14
N GLY A 100 -0.23 1.26 10.45
CA GLY A 100 1.00 1.82 10.99
C GLY A 100 0.99 3.34 11.15
N TYR A 101 0.10 4.06 10.46
CA TYR A 101 -0.07 5.50 10.64
C TYR A 101 -0.84 5.81 11.94
N ARG A 102 -0.38 6.85 12.64
CA ARG A 102 -1.09 7.45 13.77
C ARG A 102 -2.06 8.54 13.28
N ASN A 103 -2.78 9.16 14.20
CA ASN A 103 -3.75 10.23 13.89
C ASN A 103 -3.32 11.64 14.37
N PRO A 104 -2.12 12.16 14.00
CA PRO A 104 -1.82 13.58 14.18
C PRO A 104 -2.59 14.42 13.13
N PRO A 105 -2.64 15.76 13.28
CA PRO A 105 -3.42 16.62 12.39
C PRO A 105 -3.06 16.50 10.89
N TYR A 106 -1.78 16.28 10.57
CA TYR A 106 -1.31 16.26 9.18
C TYR A 106 -0.63 14.95 8.75
N HIS A 107 0.37 14.47 9.49
CA HIS A 107 1.13 13.25 9.16
C HIS A 107 0.39 11.95 9.50
N ASN A 108 -0.80 11.78 8.91
CA ASN A 108 -1.68 10.64 9.07
C ASN A 108 -1.82 9.84 7.75
N TRP A 109 -2.58 8.74 7.80
CA TRP A 109 -2.82 7.88 6.63
C TRP A 109 -3.38 8.65 5.43
N MET A 110 -4.30 9.60 5.65
CA MET A 110 -4.91 10.36 4.56
C MET A 110 -3.88 11.21 3.81
N HIS A 111 -2.88 11.75 4.50
CA HIS A 111 -1.76 12.43 3.84
C HIS A 111 -0.90 11.46 3.03
N ALA A 112 -0.57 10.29 3.58
CA ALA A 112 0.19 9.26 2.85
C ALA A 112 -0.53 8.76 1.60
N PHE A 113 -1.85 8.55 1.71
CA PHE A 113 -2.72 8.24 0.57
C PHE A 113 -2.69 9.35 -0.47
N SER A 114 -2.82 10.62 -0.06
CA SER A 114 -2.79 11.77 -0.99
C SER A 114 -1.46 11.86 -1.75
N VAL A 115 -0.34 11.63 -1.07
CA VAL A 115 0.99 11.61 -1.70
C VAL A 115 1.11 10.42 -2.67
N THR A 116 0.61 9.25 -2.28
CA THR A 116 0.61 8.05 -3.13
C THR A 116 -0.23 8.26 -4.40
N HIS A 117 -1.41 8.88 -4.27
CA HIS A 117 -2.26 9.26 -5.39
C HIS A 117 -1.55 10.24 -6.33
N PHE A 118 -0.86 11.25 -5.79
CA PHE A 118 -0.05 12.15 -6.60
C PHE A 118 1.07 11.44 -7.36
N CYS A 119 1.76 10.47 -6.74
CA CYS A 119 2.74 9.62 -7.44
C CYS A 119 2.10 8.82 -8.58
N TYR A 120 0.90 8.26 -8.37
CA TYR A 120 0.13 7.59 -9.41
C TYR A 120 -0.17 8.53 -10.58
N LEU A 121 -0.60 9.77 -10.30
CA LEU A 121 -0.84 10.78 -11.33
C LEU A 121 0.42 11.09 -12.13
N LEU A 122 1.58 11.24 -11.48
CA LEU A 122 2.85 11.48 -12.16
C LEU A 122 3.22 10.31 -13.08
N ILE A 123 3.13 9.07 -12.59
CA ILE A 123 3.47 7.87 -13.37
C ILE A 123 2.56 7.74 -14.60
N LYS A 124 1.26 7.98 -14.42
CA LYS A 124 0.25 7.82 -15.47
C LYS A 124 0.31 8.94 -16.50
N ASN A 125 0.22 10.20 -16.07
CA ASN A 125 0.09 11.36 -16.95
C ASN A 125 1.42 11.79 -17.60
N LEU A 126 2.56 11.50 -16.95
CA LEU A 126 3.89 11.81 -17.51
C LEU A 126 4.56 10.59 -18.14
N HIS A 127 3.85 9.46 -18.22
CA HIS A 127 4.33 8.21 -18.79
C HIS A 127 5.67 7.73 -18.19
N LEU A 128 5.86 7.92 -16.87
CA LEU A 128 7.13 7.56 -16.20
C LEU A 128 7.35 6.04 -16.14
N HIS A 129 6.30 5.25 -16.33
CA HIS A 129 6.40 3.79 -16.43
C HIS A 129 7.28 3.31 -17.59
N ASN A 130 7.53 4.15 -18.60
CA ASN A 130 8.49 3.86 -19.67
C ASN A 130 9.94 3.76 -19.18
N TYR A 131 10.22 4.26 -17.96
CA TYR A 131 11.54 4.23 -17.34
C TYR A 131 11.61 3.26 -16.14
N LEU A 132 10.56 2.44 -15.90
CA LEU A 132 10.44 1.48 -14.79
C LEU A 132 10.43 0.02 -15.28
#